data_AF-A0A6J7EH76-F1
#
_entry.id   AF-A0A6J7EH76-F1
#
_cell.length_a   1.000
_cell.length_b   1.000
_cell.length_c   1.000
_cell.angle_alpha   90.00
_cell.angle_beta   90.00
_cell.angle_gamma   90.00
#
_symmetry.space_group_name_H-M   'P 1'
#
loop_
_entity.id
_entity.type
_entity.pdbx_description
1 polymer ?
#
loop_
_entity_poly.entity_id
_entity_poly.type
_entity_poly.pdbx_seq_one_letter_code
_entity_poly.pdbx_strand_id
1 'polypeptide(L)'
;MSDAESPILTNASHVVSIDEIRALTGAATPHFALQVRERVKRLIAQLPADSAVRAFGQGEVDRLLEVGRRGETRGTPNEPTLAPLASVDPEA
;
A
#
# COMPACT_ATOMS: atom_id res chain seq x y z
N MET A 1 5.68 0.17 15.12
CA MET A 1 4.74 -0.37 14.12
C MET A 1 3.45 -0.69 14.85
N SER A 2 2.36 0.00 14.55
CA SER A 2 1.04 -0.31 15.12
C SER A 2 0.33 -1.27 14.17
N ASP A 3 0.35 -2.56 14.52
CA ASP A 3 -0.29 -3.66 13.80
C ASP A 3 -1.73 -3.89 14.28
N ALA A 4 -2.39 -2.83 14.77
CA ALA A 4 -3.75 -2.92 15.29
C ALA A 4 -4.74 -2.88 14.12
N GLU A 5 -4.94 -4.03 13.49
CA GLU A 5 -6.02 -4.24 12.54
C GLU A 5 -7.38 -4.06 13.26
N SER A 6 -8.30 -3.26 12.70
CA SER A 6 -9.63 -3.08 13.30
C SER A 6 -10.35 -4.44 13.40
N PRO A 7 -10.69 -4.93 14.61
CA PRO A 7 -11.30 -6.25 14.81
C PRO A 7 -12.64 -6.45 14.10
N ILE A 8 -13.32 -5.34 13.81
CA ILE A 8 -14.60 -5.34 13.09
C ILE A 8 -14.40 -5.77 11.62
N LEU A 9 -13.32 -5.31 10.98
CA LEU A 9 -13.04 -5.62 9.57
C LEU A 9 -12.60 -7.06 9.35
N THR A 10 -12.05 -7.70 10.37
CA THR A 10 -11.60 -9.10 10.31
C THR A 10 -12.67 -10.09 10.80
N ASN A 11 -13.80 -9.59 11.30
CA ASN A 11 -14.94 -10.43 11.68
C ASN A 11 -15.63 -10.98 10.42
N ALA A 12 -15.73 -12.30 10.32
CA ALA A 12 -16.34 -12.99 9.18
C ALA A 12 -17.83 -12.63 8.94
N SER A 13 -18.52 -12.11 9.94
CA SER A 13 -19.92 -11.67 9.82
C SER A 13 -20.05 -10.21 9.37
N HIS A 14 -18.96 -9.44 9.31
CA HIS A 14 -18.98 -8.04 8.90
C HIS A 14 -18.83 -7.90 7.40
N VAL A 15 -19.77 -7.21 6.76
CA VAL A 15 -19.67 -6.88 5.34
C VAL A 15 -18.97 -5.53 5.22
N VAL A 16 -17.76 -5.54 4.67
CA VAL A 16 -16.98 -4.33 4.45
C VAL A 16 -17.70 -3.37 3.48
N SER A 17 -17.63 -2.08 3.78
CA SER A 17 -18.19 -0.98 3.00
C SER A 17 -17.14 -0.23 2.18
N ILE A 18 -17.60 0.58 1.21
CA ILE A 18 -16.70 1.46 0.41
C ILE A 18 -15.98 2.46 1.31
N ASP A 19 -16.67 3.04 2.30
CA ASP A 19 -16.07 4.05 3.18
C ASP A 19 -14.98 3.46 4.06
N GLU A 20 -15.11 2.20 4.48
CA GLU A 20 -14.05 1.49 5.21
C GLU A 20 -12.83 1.21 4.32
N ILE A 21 -13.06 0.84 3.05
CA ILE A 21 -11.94 0.72 2.09
C ILE A 21 -11.27 2.08 1.91
N ARG A 22 -12.04 3.17 1.74
CA ARG A 22 -11.48 4.53 1.63
C ARG A 22 -10.71 4.95 2.87
N ALA A 23 -11.22 4.64 4.06
CA ALA A 23 -10.54 4.93 5.31
C ALA A 23 -9.20 4.17 5.40
N LEU A 24 -9.16 2.93 4.90
CA LEU A 24 -7.96 2.12 4.86
C LEU A 24 -6.93 2.61 3.83
N THR A 25 -7.36 3.07 2.65
CA THR A 25 -6.47 3.39 1.52
C THR A 25 -6.14 4.88 1.39
N GLY A 26 -7.01 5.77 1.87
CA GLY A 26 -6.95 7.21 1.62
C GLY A 26 -5.69 7.90 2.15
N ALA A 27 -5.10 7.37 3.22
CA ALA A 27 -3.86 7.88 3.82
C ALA A 27 -2.63 6.99 3.55
N ALA A 28 -2.70 6.06 2.59
CA ALA A 28 -1.60 5.15 2.30
C ALA A 28 -0.39 5.93 1.74
N THR A 29 0.71 5.91 2.49
CA THR A 29 2.00 6.40 1.99
C THR A 29 2.64 5.34 1.07
N PRO A 30 3.53 5.74 0.15
CA PRO A 30 4.22 4.82 -0.76
C PRO A 30 4.84 3.61 -0.06
N HIS A 31 5.47 3.82 1.10
CA HIS A 31 6.10 2.78 1.92
C HIS A 31 5.17 1.63 2.27
N PHE A 32 3.96 1.98 2.69
CA PHE A 32 2.99 1.01 3.18
C PHE A 32 1.99 0.59 2.11
N ALA A 33 2.03 1.19 0.92
CA ALA A 33 1.03 0.97 -0.12
C ALA A 33 0.88 -0.51 -0.48
N LEU A 34 1.98 -1.27 -0.57
CA LEU A 34 1.92 -2.70 -0.89
C LEU A 34 1.37 -3.55 0.28
N GLN A 35 1.59 -3.14 1.53
CA GLN A 35 1.01 -3.80 2.70
C GLN A 35 -0.50 -3.56 2.77
N VAL A 36 -0.91 -2.30 2.59
CA VAL A 36 -2.32 -1.91 2.53
C VAL A 36 -3.02 -2.63 1.37
N ARG A 37 -2.36 -2.77 0.21
CA ARG A 37 -2.89 -3.51 -0.95
C ARG A 37 -3.25 -4.94 -0.59
N GLU A 38 -2.36 -5.67 0.07
CA GLU A 38 -2.63 -7.07 0.45
C GLU A 38 -3.77 -7.18 1.46
N ARG A 39 -3.91 -6.20 2.34
CA ARG A 39 -5.06 -6.14 3.26
C ARG A 39 -6.37 -5.93 2.50
N VAL A 40 -6.43 -5.00 1.55
CA VAL A 40 -7.64 -4.78 0.72
C VAL A 40 -8.00 -6.02 -0.07
N LYS A 41 -7.02 -6.72 -0.69
CA LYS A 41 -7.27 -7.98 -1.40
C LYS A 41 -7.96 -9.03 -0.53
N ARG A 42 -7.51 -9.20 0.71
CA ARG A 42 -8.11 -10.17 1.65
C ARG A 42 -9.53 -9.81 2.02
N LEU A 43 -9.82 -8.52 2.23
CA LEU A 43 -11.17 -8.04 2.54
C LEU A 43 -12.14 -8.29 1.38
N ILE A 44 -11.75 -7.95 0.15
CA ILE A 44 -12.66 -8.07 -1.00
C ILE A 44 -12.78 -9.49 -1.56
N ALA A 45 -11.86 -10.40 -1.21
CA ALA A 45 -11.89 -11.78 -1.68
C ALA A 45 -13.12 -12.56 -1.19
N GLN A 46 -13.69 -12.15 -0.05
CA GLN A 46 -14.88 -12.79 0.55
C GLN A 46 -16.19 -12.24 -0.01
N LEU A 47 -16.15 -11.20 -0.85
CA LEU A 47 -17.34 -10.56 -1.39
C LEU A 47 -17.84 -11.25 -2.68
N PRO A 48 -19.16 -11.20 -2.95
CA PRO A 48 -19.73 -11.64 -4.22
C PRO A 48 -19.09 -10.94 -5.42
N ALA A 49 -19.05 -11.63 -6.56
CA ALA A 49 -18.35 -11.14 -7.74
C ALA A 49 -18.95 -9.86 -8.33
N ASP A 50 -20.25 -9.65 -8.15
CA ASP A 50 -21.06 -8.52 -8.59
C ASP A 50 -21.13 -7.37 -7.56
N SER A 51 -20.44 -7.49 -6.42
CA SER A 51 -20.41 -6.45 -5.40
C SER A 51 -19.72 -5.17 -5.89
N ALA A 52 -20.43 -4.04 -5.80
CA ALA A 52 -19.85 -2.72 -6.06
C ALA A 52 -18.66 -2.41 -5.15
N VAL A 53 -18.67 -2.92 -3.91
CA VAL A 53 -17.54 -2.76 -2.97
C VAL A 53 -16.31 -3.52 -3.45
N ARG A 54 -16.51 -4.73 -4.00
CA ARG A 54 -15.42 -5.54 -4.57
C ARG A 54 -14.79 -4.84 -5.78
N ALA A 55 -15.62 -4.30 -6.67
CA ALA A 55 -15.15 -3.54 -7.83
C ALA A 55 -14.35 -2.29 -7.41
N PHE A 56 -14.85 -1.54 -6.42
CA PHE A 56 -14.14 -0.38 -5.87
C PHE A 56 -12.79 -0.78 -5.25
N GLY A 57 -12.78 -1.80 -4.40
CA GLY A 57 -11.55 -2.27 -3.77
C GLY A 57 -10.52 -2.82 -4.75
N GLN A 58 -10.95 -3.42 -5.87
CA GLN A 58 -10.05 -3.85 -6.93
C GLN A 58 -9.34 -2.65 -7.60
N GLY A 59 -10.06 -1.56 -7.85
CA GLY A 59 -9.46 -0.32 -8.34
C GLY A 59 -8.44 0.28 -7.36
N GLU A 60 -8.74 0.24 -6.06
CA GLU A 60 -7.80 0.69 -5.03
C GLU A 60 -6.56 -0.21 -4.93
N VAL A 61 -6.69 -1.53 -5.14
CA VAL A 61 -5.55 -2.46 -5.21
C VAL A 61 -4.58 -2.07 -6.33
N ASP A 62 -5.10 -1.72 -7.50
CA ASP A 62 -4.28 -1.31 -8.64
C ASP A 62 -3.62 0.06 -8.40
N ARG A 63 -4.37 1.01 -7.82
CA ARG A 63 -3.84 2.32 -7.40
C ARG A 63 -2.69 2.17 -6.41
N LEU A 64 -2.86 1.36 -5.35
CA LEU A 64 -1.85 1.14 -4.32
C LEU A 64 -0.59 0.47 -4.88
N LEU A 65 -0.74 -0.39 -5.88
CA LEU A 65 0.40 -0.97 -6.60
C LEU A 65 1.23 0.10 -7.32
N GLU A 66 0.58 1.05 -8.01
CA GLU A 66 1.29 2.15 -8.67
C GLU A 66 1.92 3.12 -7.65
N VAL A 67 1.22 3.43 -6.56
CA VAL A 67 1.75 4.28 -5.48
C VAL A 67 3.00 3.66 -4.85
N GLY A 68 2.99 2.37 -4.55
CA GLY A 68 4.16 1.69 -3.99
C GLY A 68 5.31 1.54 -4.99
N ARG A 69 5.04 1.46 -6.29
CA ARG A 69 6.10 1.40 -7.32
C ARG A 69 6.76 2.75 -7.60
N ARG A 70 6.01 3.85 -7.56
CA ARG A 70 6.50 5.17 -8.02
C ARG A 70 6.67 6.21 -6.91
N GLY A 71 5.99 6.04 -5.79
CA GLY A 71 5.89 7.08 -4.77
C GLY A 71 7.12 7.21 -3.87
N GLU A 72 8.08 6.29 -3.96
CA GLU A 72 9.31 6.32 -3.17
C GLU A 72 10.53 6.55 -4.05
N THR A 73 11.24 7.64 -3.79
CA THR A 73 12.62 7.82 -4.26
C THR A 73 13.53 7.45 -3.09
N ARG A 74 14.31 6.37 -3.25
CA ARG A 74 15.21 5.89 -2.20
C ARG A 74 16.57 6.59 -2.34
N GLY A 75 17.04 7.17 -1.23
CA GLY A 75 18.33 7.85 -1.15
C GLY A 75 18.32 9.24 -1.80
N THR A 76 19.39 9.98 -1.55
CA THR A 76 19.70 11.21 -2.27
C THR A 76 20.62 10.88 -3.46
N PRO A 77 20.43 11.54 -4.62
CA PRO A 77 21.39 11.41 -5.71
C PRO A 77 22.78 11.89 -5.26
N ASN A 78 23.83 11.45 -5.96
CA ASN A 78 25.19 11.91 -5.69
C ASN A 78 25.27 13.43 -5.86
N GLU A 79 25.75 14.14 -4.83
CA GLU A 79 26.07 15.55 -4.90
C GLU A 79 27.46 15.73 -5.53
N PRO A 80 27.61 16.44 -6.66
CA PRO A 80 28.89 16.51 -7.40
C PRO A 80 30.07 17.05 -6.59
N THR A 81 29.79 17.80 -5.52
CA THR A 81 30.80 18.41 -4.64
C THR A 81 31.26 17.50 -3.51
N LEU A 82 30.62 16.35 -3.32
CA LEU A 82 30.96 15.38 -2.28
C LEU A 82 31.64 14.15 -2.91
N ALA A 83 32.68 13.65 -2.25
CA ALA A 83 33.29 12.39 -2.64
C ALA A 83 32.26 11.24 -2.44
N PRO A 84 32.23 10.25 -3.33
CA PRO A 84 31.36 9.09 -3.17
C PRO A 84 31.71 8.32 -1.88
N LEU A 85 30.73 7.61 -1.33
CA LEU A 85 31.01 6.65 -0.26
C LEU A 85 31.88 5.53 -0.80
N ALA A 86 32.82 5.02 0.00
CA ALA A 86 33.72 3.93 -0.41
C ALA A 86 32.99 2.68 -0.90
N SER A 87 31.75 2.44 -0.43
CA SER A 87 30.93 1.30 -0.86
C SER A 87 30.31 1.46 -2.26
N VAL A 88 30.36 2.65 -2.85
CA VAL A 88 29.81 2.96 -4.19
C VAL A 88 30.84 3.54 -5.14
N ASP A 89 32.11 3.64 -4.71
CA ASP A 89 33.22 4.06 -5.54
C ASP A 89 33.68 2.89 -6.42
N PRO A 90 33.61 2.99 -7.76
CA PRO A 90 34.02 1.91 -8.66
C PRO A 90 35.53 1.67 -8.69
N GLU A 91 36.35 2.57 -8.13
CA GLU A 91 37.82 2.46 -8.12
C GLU A 91 38.42 2.08 -6.74
N ALA A 92 37.57 1.83 -5.72
CA ALA A 92 37.99 1.50 -4.35
C ALA A 92 38.36 0.02 -4.11
#